data_AF-A0A926XSM8-F1
#
_entry.id   AF-A0A926XSM8-F1
#
_cell.length_a   1.000
_cell.length_b   1.000
_cell.length_c   1.000
_cell.angle_alpha   90.00
_cell.angle_beta   90.00
_cell.angle_gamma   90.00
#
_symmetry.space_group_name_H-M   'P 1'
#
loop_
_entity.id
_entity.type
_entity.pdbx_description
1 polymer ?
#
loop_
_entity_poly.entity_id
_entity_poly.type
_entity_poly.pdbx_seq_one_letter_code
_entity_poly.pdbx_strand_id
1 'polypeptide(L)'
;MDDFDRRTFTSLMNAVVMKCFGHPLESPLSEPESKHLSNIIEERTGLVIGWRSLKNYATFVLNPIAEKQENPSTATFDTLSRYVFDAPATSEADRKKTGEHFPYWFRYRDQNLVSPKHERATSQSAKNDTVWYVVALVVIGMVLGFLFLQQTNLEQIQDDFRAVDEASLTRNGWFLKDKNATYWDKRGQNAGFLTLFTLQGDNWPKAGETPRVQNLLLRPIQSECFRTEVHFNNFVPGGNWQQAGILLLEDTLFTRKSIRLSLAYNNFFGGLKQPAEILIQATASYGKGDRNLEEFIHQHLFRIGNVNDQRIAVTNL
;
A
#
# COMPACT_ATOMS: atom_id res chain seq x y z
N MET A 1 -6.96 -26.25 -23.76
CA MET A 1 -6.45 -26.56 -22.41
C MET A 1 -7.17 -27.79 -21.90
N ASP A 2 -6.48 -28.77 -21.33
CA ASP A 2 -7.17 -29.91 -20.72
C ASP A 2 -7.84 -29.49 -19.38
N ASP A 3 -8.75 -30.32 -18.86
CA ASP A 3 -9.48 -30.01 -17.62
C ASP A 3 -8.59 -29.98 -16.38
N PHE A 4 -7.43 -30.62 -16.45
CA PHE A 4 -6.47 -30.64 -15.35
C PHE A 4 -5.69 -29.31 -15.28
N ASP A 5 -5.14 -28.86 -16.40
CA ASP A 5 -4.49 -27.58 -16.56
C ASP A 5 -5.45 -26.45 -16.24
N ARG A 6 -6.74 -26.59 -16.56
CA ARG A 6 -7.79 -25.64 -16.16
C ARG A 6 -7.97 -25.53 -14.66
N ARG A 7 -8.07 -26.65 -13.94
CA ARG A 7 -8.15 -26.63 -12.47
C ARG A 7 -6.86 -26.10 -11.85
N THR A 8 -5.71 -26.47 -12.40
CA THR A 8 -4.39 -26.00 -11.95
C THR A 8 -4.26 -24.49 -12.17
N PHE A 9 -4.74 -23.97 -13.30
CA PHE A 9 -4.76 -22.54 -13.57
C PHE A 9 -5.70 -21.77 -12.64
N THR A 10 -6.89 -22.30 -12.35
CA THR A 10 -7.79 -21.72 -11.33
C THR A 10 -7.13 -21.66 -9.96
N SER A 11 -6.44 -22.73 -9.55
CA SER A 11 -5.65 -22.76 -8.30
C SER A 11 -4.55 -21.69 -8.32
N LEU A 12 -3.79 -21.61 -9.41
CA LEU A 12 -2.72 -20.64 -9.59
C LEU A 12 -3.22 -19.19 -9.53
N MET A 13 -4.31 -18.86 -10.23
CA MET A 13 -4.89 -17.52 -10.20
C MET A 13 -5.40 -17.14 -8.82
N ASN A 14 -6.01 -18.07 -8.08
CA ASN A 14 -6.39 -17.82 -6.68
C ASN A 14 -5.17 -17.55 -5.80
N ALA A 15 -4.09 -18.32 -5.95
CA ALA A 15 -2.86 -18.10 -5.21
C ALA A 15 -2.22 -16.74 -5.52
N VAL A 16 -2.23 -16.32 -6.79
CA VAL A 16 -1.75 -15.01 -7.25
C VAL A 16 -2.57 -13.87 -6.59
N VAL A 17 -3.90 -13.96 -6.62
CA VAL A 17 -4.80 -12.94 -6.04
C VAL A 17 -4.67 -12.90 -4.53
N MET A 18 -4.66 -14.06 -3.86
CA MET A 18 -4.46 -14.17 -2.41
C MET A 18 -3.12 -13.54 -1.99
N LYS A 19 -2.06 -13.79 -2.75
CA LYS A 19 -0.74 -13.20 -2.47
C LYS A 19 -0.70 -11.70 -2.66
N CYS A 20 -1.38 -11.17 -3.69
CA CYS A 20 -1.36 -9.74 -3.99
C CYS A 20 -2.27 -8.91 -3.07
N PHE A 21 -3.46 -9.41 -2.77
CA PHE A 21 -4.51 -8.62 -2.10
C PHE A 21 -4.87 -9.14 -0.70
N GLY A 22 -4.36 -10.30 -0.29
CA GLY A 22 -4.63 -10.89 1.02
C GLY A 22 -6.01 -11.56 1.16
N HIS A 23 -6.76 -11.71 0.06
CA HIS A 23 -8.07 -12.36 0.03
C HIS A 23 -8.25 -13.23 -1.23
N PRO A 24 -9.13 -14.25 -1.21
CA PRO A 24 -9.39 -15.09 -2.38
C PRO A 24 -10.08 -14.32 -3.52
N LEU A 25 -10.04 -14.88 -4.73
CA LEU A 25 -10.74 -14.32 -5.89
C LEU A 25 -12.23 -14.68 -5.82
N GLU A 26 -13.05 -13.77 -5.28
CA GLU A 26 -14.50 -13.94 -5.15
C GLU A 26 -15.28 -13.13 -6.20
N SER A 27 -14.70 -12.04 -6.71
CA SER A 27 -15.31 -11.13 -7.68
C SER A 27 -14.34 -10.77 -8.81
N PRO A 28 -14.83 -10.38 -10.00
CA PRO A 28 -13.95 -9.99 -11.10
C PRO A 28 -13.09 -8.78 -10.71
N LEU A 29 -11.80 -8.82 -11.06
CA LEU A 29 -10.91 -7.71 -10.79
C LEU A 29 -11.36 -6.44 -11.53
N SER A 30 -11.39 -5.33 -10.80
CA SER A 30 -11.55 -3.99 -11.38
C SER A 30 -10.34 -3.61 -12.24
N GLU A 31 -10.46 -2.53 -13.01
CA GLU A 31 -9.33 -2.02 -13.80
C GLU A 31 -8.14 -1.56 -12.92
N PRO A 32 -8.34 -0.79 -11.83
CA PRO A 32 -7.26 -0.43 -10.92
C PRO A 32 -6.56 -1.65 -10.30
N GLU A 33 -7.31 -2.65 -9.83
CA GLU A 33 -6.75 -3.87 -9.25
C GLU A 33 -5.94 -4.67 -10.29
N SER A 34 -6.45 -4.78 -11.52
CA SER A 34 -5.74 -5.49 -12.59
C SER A 34 -4.44 -4.78 -12.98
N LYS A 35 -4.43 -3.44 -12.98
CA LYS A 35 -3.22 -2.62 -13.21
C LYS A 35 -2.22 -2.79 -12.06
N HIS A 36 -2.69 -2.74 -10.82
CA HIS A 36 -1.86 -2.95 -9.65
C HIS A 36 -1.21 -4.35 -9.68
N LEU A 37 -2.00 -5.40 -9.90
CA LEU A 37 -1.51 -6.78 -9.99
C LEU A 37 -0.48 -6.95 -11.12
N SER A 38 -0.75 -6.36 -12.29
CA SER A 38 0.19 -6.33 -13.42
C SER A 38 1.54 -5.74 -13.02
N ASN A 39 1.53 -4.57 -12.37
CA ASN A 39 2.75 -3.88 -11.95
C ASN A 39 3.50 -4.68 -10.89
N ILE A 40 2.81 -5.23 -9.89
CA ILE A 40 3.44 -6.03 -8.82
C ILE A 40 4.09 -7.29 -9.38
N ILE A 41 3.44 -7.98 -10.33
CA ILE A 41 4.04 -9.16 -11.00
C ILE A 41 5.31 -8.75 -11.76
N GLU A 42 5.27 -7.65 -12.50
CA GLU A 42 6.43 -7.14 -13.24
C GLU A 42 7.58 -6.75 -12.30
N GLU A 43 7.30 -5.99 -11.24
CA GLU A 43 8.30 -5.56 -10.26
C GLU A 43 8.96 -6.75 -9.55
N ARG A 44 8.19 -7.80 -9.24
CA ARG A 44 8.69 -8.97 -8.51
C ARG A 44 9.41 -9.98 -9.39
N THR A 45 8.94 -10.17 -10.63
CA THR A 45 9.44 -11.24 -11.51
C THR A 45 10.34 -10.75 -12.64
N GLY A 46 10.32 -9.45 -12.97
CA GLY A 46 10.94 -8.87 -14.16
C GLY A 46 10.22 -9.19 -15.48
N LEU A 47 9.05 -9.85 -15.42
CA LEU A 47 8.30 -10.32 -16.58
C LEU A 47 6.91 -9.68 -16.62
N VAL A 48 6.47 -9.30 -17.81
CA VAL A 48 5.22 -8.55 -18.01
C VAL A 48 4.06 -9.48 -18.34
N ILE A 49 2.94 -9.32 -17.63
CA ILE A 49 1.63 -9.83 -18.05
C ILE A 49 0.70 -8.63 -18.12
N GLY A 50 0.13 -8.33 -19.30
CA GLY A 50 -0.73 -7.18 -19.45
C GLY A 50 -1.97 -7.24 -18.55
N TRP A 51 -2.30 -6.10 -17.90
CA TRP A 51 -3.44 -5.98 -16.98
C TRP A 51 -4.78 -6.43 -17.60
N ARG A 52 -5.00 -6.22 -18.89
CA ARG A 52 -6.23 -6.68 -19.59
C ARG A 52 -6.33 -8.20 -19.60
N SER A 53 -5.21 -8.90 -19.79
CA SER A 53 -5.15 -10.35 -19.74
C SER A 53 -5.46 -10.86 -18.33
N LEU A 54 -4.84 -10.26 -17.29
CA LEU A 54 -5.13 -10.62 -15.89
C LEU A 54 -6.61 -10.43 -15.54
N LYS A 55 -7.23 -9.34 -15.98
CA LYS A 55 -8.66 -9.09 -15.81
C LYS A 55 -9.52 -10.17 -16.47
N ASN A 56 -9.20 -10.52 -17.72
CA ASN A 56 -9.91 -11.56 -18.46
C ASN A 56 -9.73 -12.94 -17.80
N TYR A 57 -8.52 -13.26 -17.34
CA TYR A 57 -8.21 -14.50 -16.62
C TYR A 57 -9.00 -14.62 -15.33
N ALA A 58 -9.05 -13.57 -14.51
CA ALA A 58 -9.85 -13.55 -13.30
C ALA A 58 -11.34 -13.76 -13.61
N THR A 59 -11.85 -13.09 -14.64
CA THR A 59 -13.25 -13.26 -15.09
C THR A 59 -13.52 -14.69 -15.56
N PHE A 60 -12.60 -15.28 -16.33
CA PHE A 60 -12.70 -16.65 -16.83
C PHE A 60 -12.69 -17.69 -15.71
N VAL A 61 -11.88 -17.47 -14.67
CA VAL A 61 -11.82 -18.35 -13.49
C VAL A 61 -13.13 -18.34 -12.70
N LEU A 62 -13.77 -17.17 -12.55
CA LEU A 62 -15.02 -17.02 -11.81
C LEU A 62 -16.24 -17.54 -12.57
N ASN A 63 -16.31 -17.25 -13.87
CA ASN A 63 -17.44 -17.61 -14.73
C ASN A 63 -16.92 -18.25 -16.01
N PRO A 64 -16.60 -19.56 -15.98
CA PRO A 64 -16.13 -20.23 -17.17
C PRO A 64 -17.29 -20.52 -18.13
N ILE A 65 -17.62 -19.52 -18.95
CA ILE A 65 -18.61 -19.65 -20.01
C ILE A 65 -17.99 -20.46 -21.15
N ALA A 66 -18.67 -21.52 -21.60
CA ALA A 66 -18.17 -22.45 -22.62
C ALA A 66 -17.73 -21.78 -23.95
N GLU A 67 -18.31 -20.62 -24.26
CA GLU A 67 -18.06 -19.90 -25.53
C GLU A 67 -16.84 -18.97 -25.49
N LYS A 68 -16.35 -18.57 -24.31
CA LYS A 68 -15.21 -17.66 -24.17
C LYS A 68 -14.09 -18.33 -23.39
N GLN A 69 -13.36 -19.20 -24.07
CA GLN A 69 -12.20 -19.88 -23.51
C GLN A 69 -10.96 -18.98 -23.56
N GLU A 70 -10.42 -18.64 -22.40
CA GLU A 70 -9.07 -18.09 -22.30
C GLU A 70 -8.05 -19.23 -22.40
N ASN A 71 -7.02 -19.05 -23.22
CA ASN A 71 -5.90 -19.98 -23.35
C ASN A 71 -4.59 -19.24 -23.03
N PRO A 72 -4.26 -19.04 -21.73
CA PRO A 72 -2.99 -18.42 -21.35
C PRO A 72 -1.83 -19.25 -21.88
N SER A 73 -0.74 -18.57 -22.28
CA SER A 73 0.45 -19.26 -22.77
C SER A 73 1.21 -19.92 -21.63
N THR A 74 2.04 -20.94 -21.91
CA THR A 74 2.92 -21.54 -20.89
C THR A 74 3.86 -20.53 -20.25
N ALA A 75 4.30 -19.53 -21.02
CA ALA A 75 5.07 -18.39 -20.51
C ALA A 75 4.28 -17.58 -19.47
N THR A 76 2.98 -17.40 -19.68
CA THR A 76 2.09 -16.74 -18.72
C THR A 76 1.95 -17.55 -17.44
N PHE A 77 1.74 -18.87 -17.56
CA PHE A 77 1.68 -19.74 -16.38
C PHE A 77 2.98 -19.73 -15.57
N ASP A 78 4.13 -19.73 -16.25
CA ASP A 78 5.44 -19.67 -15.60
C ASP A 78 5.64 -18.35 -14.86
N THR A 79 5.30 -17.21 -15.48
CA THR A 79 5.40 -15.90 -14.84
C THR A 79 4.51 -15.81 -13.60
N LEU A 80 3.27 -16.30 -13.66
CA LEU A 80 2.38 -16.35 -12.49
C LEU A 80 2.93 -17.27 -11.39
N SER A 81 3.49 -18.42 -11.77
CA SER A 81 4.08 -19.37 -10.81
C SER A 81 5.34 -18.80 -10.15
N ARG A 82 6.19 -18.10 -10.92
CA ARG A 82 7.35 -17.34 -10.43
C ARG A 82 6.93 -16.30 -9.40
N TYR A 83 5.85 -15.58 -9.66
CA TYR A 83 5.29 -14.62 -8.71
C TYR A 83 4.84 -15.31 -7.42
N VAL A 84 4.11 -16.44 -7.50
CA VAL A 84 3.66 -17.18 -6.32
C VAL A 84 4.84 -17.73 -5.49
N PHE A 85 5.88 -18.25 -6.14
CA PHE A 85 7.05 -18.84 -5.47
C PHE A 85 8.15 -17.85 -5.07
N ASP A 86 7.97 -16.54 -5.23
CA ASP A 86 9.03 -15.53 -5.00
C ASP A 86 10.32 -15.85 -5.75
N ALA A 87 10.18 -16.30 -7.00
CA ALA A 87 11.33 -16.62 -7.84
C ALA A 87 12.17 -15.37 -8.12
N PRO A 88 13.50 -15.49 -8.23
CA PRO A 88 14.36 -14.37 -8.59
C PRO A 88 13.92 -13.70 -9.90
N ALA A 89 13.96 -12.37 -9.92
CA ALA A 89 13.64 -11.59 -11.11
C ALA A 89 14.49 -12.03 -12.32
N THR A 90 13.87 -12.08 -13.49
CA THR A 90 14.53 -12.50 -14.74
C THR A 90 14.04 -11.67 -15.92
N SER A 91 14.77 -11.69 -17.02
CA SER A 91 14.34 -11.11 -18.29
C SER A 91 13.82 -12.19 -19.26
N GLU A 92 13.04 -11.78 -20.27
CA GLU A 92 12.65 -12.67 -21.37
C GLU A 92 13.84 -13.28 -22.12
N ALA A 93 14.94 -12.53 -22.21
CA ALA A 93 16.17 -13.00 -22.87
C ALA A 93 16.84 -14.10 -22.05
N ASP A 94 16.93 -13.92 -20.72
CA ASP A 94 17.57 -14.88 -19.83
C ASP A 94 16.73 -16.14 -19.66
N ARG A 95 15.39 -15.99 -19.59
CA ARG A 95 14.45 -17.12 -19.56
C ARG A 95 14.60 -18.05 -20.78
N LYS A 96 14.93 -17.50 -21.95
CA LYS A 96 15.16 -18.30 -23.18
C LYS A 96 16.53 -18.98 -23.21
N LYS A 97 17.54 -18.43 -22.52
CA LYS A 97 18.91 -18.96 -22.51
C LYS A 97 19.08 -20.18 -21.62
N THR A 98 18.31 -20.28 -20.53
CA THR A 98 18.50 -21.33 -19.52
C THR A 98 18.10 -22.73 -19.97
N GLY A 99 17.50 -22.91 -21.16
CA GLY A 99 17.18 -24.23 -21.73
C GLY A 99 16.05 -24.99 -21.02
N GLU A 100 15.77 -24.68 -19.76
CA GLU A 100 14.60 -25.14 -19.03
C GLU A 100 13.36 -24.37 -19.49
N HIS A 101 12.52 -25.04 -20.26
CA HIS A 101 11.22 -24.51 -20.68
C HIS A 101 10.28 -24.42 -19.46
N PHE A 102 10.16 -23.24 -18.86
CA PHE A 102 9.12 -22.88 -17.89
C PHE A 102 9.10 -23.71 -16.59
N PRO A 103 10.22 -23.77 -15.84
CA PRO A 103 10.38 -24.69 -14.71
C PRO A 103 9.41 -24.42 -13.55
N TYR A 104 9.00 -23.17 -13.34
CA TYR A 104 8.13 -22.83 -12.21
C TYR A 104 6.69 -23.24 -12.46
N TRP A 105 6.23 -23.18 -13.72
CA TRP A 105 4.92 -23.70 -14.08
C TRP A 105 4.83 -25.20 -13.82
N PHE A 106 5.80 -25.98 -14.32
CA PHE A 106 5.78 -27.44 -14.13
C PHE A 106 5.91 -27.83 -12.66
N ARG A 107 6.74 -27.12 -11.88
CA ARG A 107 6.80 -27.29 -10.43
C ARG A 107 5.45 -27.02 -9.76
N TYR A 108 4.75 -25.95 -10.14
CA TYR A 108 3.41 -25.64 -9.60
C TYR A 108 2.40 -26.73 -9.96
N ARG A 109 2.43 -27.18 -11.22
CA ARG A 109 1.57 -28.24 -11.76
C ARG A 109 1.76 -29.55 -11.01
N ASP A 110 3.00 -29.96 -10.77
CA ASP A 110 3.34 -31.19 -10.05
C ASP A 110 2.88 -31.18 -8.60
N GLN A 111 2.96 -30.03 -7.92
CA GLN A 111 2.42 -29.88 -6.57
C GLN A 111 0.90 -30.04 -6.51
N ASN A 112 0.18 -29.71 -7.60
CA ASN A 112 -1.27 -29.88 -7.68
C ASN A 112 -1.69 -31.27 -8.21
N LEU A 113 -0.79 -32.01 -8.88
CA LEU A 113 -0.99 -33.41 -9.27
C LEU A 113 -1.07 -34.32 -8.03
N VAL A 114 -0.26 -34.02 -7.00
CA VAL A 114 -0.26 -34.72 -5.72
C VAL A 114 -1.28 -34.09 -4.77
N SER A 115 -2.55 -34.03 -5.19
CA SER A 115 -3.61 -33.97 -4.18
C SER A 115 -3.54 -35.27 -3.40
N PRO A 116 -3.27 -35.26 -2.08
CA PRO A 116 -3.33 -36.48 -1.30
C PRO A 116 -4.76 -36.98 -1.42
N LYS A 117 -4.93 -38.07 -2.16
CA LYS A 117 -6.04 -38.98 -1.98
C LYS A 117 -5.99 -39.25 -0.48
N HIS A 118 -6.90 -38.65 0.28
CA HIS A 118 -7.05 -38.98 1.69
C HIS A 118 -7.38 -40.46 1.69
N GLU A 119 -6.35 -41.31 1.80
CA GLU A 119 -6.48 -42.63 2.33
C GLU A 119 -7.10 -42.41 3.69
N ARG A 120 -8.40 -42.66 3.75
CA ARG A 120 -9.08 -42.98 5.00
C ARG A 120 -8.37 -44.23 5.50
N ALA A 121 -7.31 -44.01 6.25
CA ALA A 121 -6.70 -45.01 7.09
C ALA A 121 -7.81 -45.42 8.08
N THR A 122 -8.46 -46.53 7.78
CA THR A 122 -9.18 -47.33 8.75
C THR A 122 -8.17 -47.83 9.77
N SER A 123 -7.85 -47.01 10.77
CA SER A 123 -7.11 -47.48 11.94
C SER A 123 -8.09 -48.14 12.90
N GLN A 124 -7.98 -49.45 12.97
CA GLN A 124 -8.60 -50.28 13.98
C GLN A 124 -8.22 -49.83 15.40
N SER A 125 -9.25 -49.82 16.24
CA SER A 125 -9.26 -49.99 17.69
C SER A 125 -7.97 -50.56 18.33
N ALA A 126 -7.40 -49.91 19.35
CA ALA A 126 -7.79 -50.14 20.74
C ALA A 126 -6.81 -49.51 21.75
N LYS A 127 -7.41 -48.99 22.84
CA LYS A 127 -6.89 -48.84 24.21
C LYS A 127 -5.99 -47.64 24.58
N ASN A 128 -6.62 -46.74 25.34
CA ASN A 128 -6.07 -45.86 26.39
C ASN A 128 -5.16 -44.69 26.04
N ASP A 129 -5.21 -44.15 24.81
CA ASP A 129 -4.54 -42.87 24.48
C ASP A 129 -5.47 -41.64 24.46
N THR A 130 -6.73 -41.78 24.87
CA THR A 130 -7.72 -40.68 24.85
C THR A 130 -7.25 -39.46 25.63
N VAL A 131 -6.48 -39.66 26.71
CA VAL A 131 -5.92 -38.56 27.51
C VAL A 131 -4.87 -37.78 26.72
N TRP A 132 -4.00 -38.45 25.98
CA TRP A 132 -2.95 -37.79 25.19
C TRP A 132 -3.50 -37.03 23.98
N TYR A 133 -4.54 -37.53 23.33
CA TYR A 133 -5.22 -36.79 22.26
C TYR A 133 -5.91 -35.52 22.78
N VAL A 134 -6.53 -35.58 23.96
CA VAL A 134 -7.13 -34.40 24.60
C VAL A 134 -6.05 -33.40 24.98
N VAL A 135 -4.93 -33.83 25.55
CA VAL A 135 -3.79 -32.95 25.87
C VAL A 135 -3.21 -32.32 24.60
N ALA A 136 -2.99 -33.10 23.54
CA ALA A 136 -2.48 -32.60 22.27
C ALA A 136 -3.43 -31.58 21.63
N LEU A 137 -4.74 -31.83 21.63
CA LEU A 137 -5.75 -30.88 21.15
C LEU A 137 -5.79 -29.60 21.99
N VAL A 138 -5.64 -29.71 23.31
CA VAL A 138 -5.57 -28.54 24.21
C VAL A 138 -4.30 -27.74 23.96
N VAL A 139 -3.16 -28.38 23.73
CA VAL A 139 -1.89 -27.70 23.39
C VAL A 139 -1.98 -27.05 22.02
N ILE A 140 -2.50 -27.74 21.01
CA ILE A 140 -2.73 -27.17 19.67
C ILE A 140 -3.71 -26.00 19.77
N GLY A 141 -4.79 -26.14 20.53
CA GLY A 141 -5.75 -25.08 20.80
C GLY A 141 -5.11 -23.88 21.51
N MET A 142 -4.22 -24.12 22.47
CA MET A 142 -3.46 -23.05 23.13
C MET A 142 -2.47 -22.38 22.18
N VAL A 143 -1.76 -23.14 21.35
CA VAL A 143 -0.80 -22.58 20.37
C VAL A 143 -1.55 -21.78 19.30
N LEU A 144 -2.62 -22.32 18.72
CA LEU A 144 -3.45 -21.62 17.76
C LEU A 144 -4.13 -20.40 18.39
N GLY A 145 -4.65 -20.53 19.61
CA GLY A 145 -5.21 -19.41 20.36
C GLY A 145 -4.18 -18.33 20.67
N PHE A 146 -2.95 -18.72 21.04
CA PHE A 146 -1.84 -17.80 21.29
C PHE A 146 -1.42 -17.08 20.01
N LEU A 147 -1.29 -17.79 18.88
CA LEU A 147 -0.98 -17.20 17.57
C LEU A 147 -2.10 -16.24 17.10
N PHE A 148 -3.36 -16.62 17.33
CA PHE A 148 -4.51 -15.77 16.98
C PHE A 148 -4.60 -14.52 17.87
N LEU A 149 -4.24 -14.63 19.16
CA LEU A 149 -4.14 -13.50 20.08
C LEU A 149 -2.91 -12.61 19.81
N GLN A 150 -1.84 -13.14 19.22
CA GLN A 150 -0.70 -12.34 18.77
C GLN A 150 -1.03 -11.53 17.50
N GLN A 151 -1.94 -12.00 16.64
CA GLN A 151 -2.34 -11.28 15.43
C GLN A 151 -3.23 -10.04 15.68
N THR A 152 -3.76 -9.83 16.88
CA THR A 152 -4.80 -8.81 17.11
C THR A 152 -4.33 -7.51 17.74
N ASN A 153 -3.04 -7.33 18.04
CA ASN A 153 -2.53 -6.00 18.41
C ASN A 153 -2.12 -5.23 17.14
N LEU A 154 -3.11 -4.84 16.33
CA LEU A 154 -2.92 -3.71 15.43
C LEU A 154 -2.48 -2.54 16.30
N GLU A 155 -1.28 -2.00 16.03
CA GLU A 155 -0.73 -0.88 16.78
C GLU A 155 -1.66 0.34 16.60
N GLN A 156 -2.62 0.51 17.50
CA GLN A 156 -3.51 1.65 17.48
C GLN A 156 -2.86 2.77 18.29
N ILE A 157 -2.29 3.72 17.55
CA ILE A 157 -1.69 4.92 18.13
C ILE A 157 -2.70 6.04 18.01
N GLN A 158 -3.02 6.65 19.15
CA GLN A 158 -3.73 7.92 19.19
C GLN A 158 -2.89 8.89 20.01
N ASP A 159 -2.55 10.02 19.41
CA ASP A 159 -1.86 11.12 20.09
C ASP A 159 -2.69 12.40 19.91
N ASP A 160 -3.30 12.84 21.00
CA ASP A 160 -4.09 14.08 21.03
C ASP A 160 -3.19 15.33 21.21
N PHE A 161 -1.87 15.16 21.33
CA PHE A 161 -0.91 16.25 21.53
C PHE A 161 -1.21 17.17 22.73
N ARG A 162 -1.73 16.60 23.83
CA ARG A 162 -1.94 17.34 25.09
C ARG A 162 -0.63 17.79 25.75
N ALA A 163 0.44 17.03 25.53
CA ALA A 163 1.80 17.33 25.98
C ALA A 163 2.75 17.25 24.78
N VAL A 164 3.30 18.41 24.38
CA VAL A 164 4.11 18.57 23.17
C VAL A 164 5.59 18.87 23.48
N ASP A 165 6.02 18.68 24.73
CA ASP A 165 7.45 18.74 25.05
C ASP A 165 8.21 17.59 24.39
N GLU A 166 9.52 17.76 24.21
CA GLU A 166 10.33 16.78 23.46
C GLU A 166 10.33 15.40 24.12
N ALA A 167 10.30 15.33 25.45
CA ALA A 167 10.28 14.06 26.16
C ALA A 167 8.94 13.33 25.99
N SER A 168 7.82 14.05 25.96
CA SER A 168 6.50 13.50 25.64
C SER A 168 6.46 12.96 24.19
N LEU A 169 6.87 13.78 23.22
CA LEU A 169 6.87 13.40 21.80
C LEU A 169 7.74 12.17 21.54
N THR A 170 8.98 12.14 22.05
CA THR A 170 9.88 11.00 21.88
C THR A 170 9.37 9.74 22.56
N ARG A 171 8.74 9.84 23.74
CA ARG A 171 8.10 8.71 24.41
C ARG A 171 6.96 8.12 23.59
N ASN A 172 6.23 8.98 22.87
CA ASN A 172 5.20 8.60 21.91
C ASN A 172 5.79 8.25 20.53
N GLY A 173 7.09 7.98 20.41
CA GLY A 173 7.71 7.53 19.15
C GLY A 173 7.84 8.60 18.06
N TRP A 174 7.51 9.86 18.36
CA TRP A 174 7.71 10.97 17.43
C TRP A 174 9.13 11.51 17.51
N PHE A 175 9.68 11.86 16.36
CA PHE A 175 10.95 12.56 16.28
C PHE A 175 10.88 13.71 15.29
N LEU A 176 11.64 14.76 15.58
CA LEU A 176 11.66 15.97 14.81
C LEU A 176 12.78 15.95 13.78
N LYS A 177 12.48 16.39 12.56
CA LYS A 177 13.46 16.62 11.51
C LYS A 177 13.58 18.11 11.19
N ASP A 178 14.79 18.55 10.87
CA ASP A 178 15.12 19.90 10.41
C ASP A 178 14.58 21.01 11.35
N LYS A 179 14.86 20.88 12.66
CA LYS A 179 14.39 21.79 13.71
C LYS A 179 14.70 23.26 13.39
N ASN A 180 13.66 24.09 13.44
CA ASN A 180 13.73 25.54 13.47
C ASN A 180 13.27 26.02 14.85
N ALA A 181 14.22 26.31 15.74
CA ALA A 181 13.96 26.62 17.16
C ALA A 181 12.96 27.76 17.34
N THR A 182 13.08 28.84 16.56
CA THR A 182 12.21 30.03 16.63
C THR A 182 10.72 29.71 16.55
N TYR A 183 10.35 28.71 15.73
CA TYR A 183 8.97 28.29 15.56
C TYR A 183 8.64 27.03 16.36
N TRP A 184 9.62 26.13 16.54
CA TRP A 184 9.43 24.91 17.33
C TRP A 184 9.19 25.20 18.80
N ASP A 185 9.79 26.26 19.35
CA ASP A 185 9.57 26.64 20.75
C ASP A 185 8.14 27.17 20.99
N LYS A 186 7.41 27.50 19.91
CA LYS A 186 5.99 27.88 19.92
C LYS A 186 5.04 26.72 19.65
N ARG A 187 5.54 25.48 19.59
CA ARG A 187 4.71 24.29 19.29
C ARG A 187 3.55 24.07 20.26
N GLY A 188 3.69 24.54 21.51
CA GLY A 188 2.65 24.48 22.54
C GLY A 188 1.88 25.79 22.73
N GLN A 189 1.93 26.72 21.78
CA GLN A 189 1.26 28.02 21.90
C GLN A 189 -0.27 27.86 22.04
N ASN A 190 -0.86 26.86 21.40
CA ASN A 190 -2.26 26.49 21.57
C ASN A 190 -2.35 25.29 22.52
N ALA A 191 -2.90 25.48 23.72
CA ALA A 191 -3.02 24.43 24.71
C ALA A 191 -3.85 23.25 24.18
N GLY A 192 -3.34 22.02 24.35
CA GLY A 192 -4.01 20.81 23.88
C GLY A 192 -3.78 20.49 22.40
N PHE A 193 -2.94 21.24 21.68
CA PHE A 193 -2.64 21.01 20.27
C PHE A 193 -1.15 21.12 19.99
N LEU A 194 -0.68 20.36 19.00
CA LEU A 194 0.60 20.61 18.35
C LEU A 194 0.44 21.73 17.32
N THR A 195 1.11 22.86 17.54
CA THR A 195 1.11 24.00 16.62
C THR A 195 2.32 23.92 15.69
N LEU A 196 2.08 23.77 14.39
CA LEU A 196 3.10 23.85 13.35
C LEU A 196 2.87 25.10 12.50
N PHE A 197 3.94 25.66 11.95
CA PHE A 197 3.92 26.89 11.19
C PHE A 197 4.33 26.63 9.75
N THR A 198 3.62 27.21 8.79
CA THR A 198 4.10 27.26 7.40
C THR A 198 5.25 28.26 7.31
N LEU A 199 6.43 27.79 6.90
CA LEU A 199 7.62 28.63 6.82
C LEU A 199 8.00 28.90 5.36
N GLN A 200 8.52 30.09 5.11
CA GLN A 200 8.97 30.45 3.77
C GLN A 200 10.17 29.61 3.37
N GLY A 201 10.11 28.99 2.18
CA GLY A 201 11.17 28.11 1.68
C GLY A 201 11.03 26.65 2.14
N ASP A 202 10.07 26.33 3.01
CA ASP A 202 9.65 24.95 3.27
C ASP A 202 8.88 24.44 2.06
N ASN A 203 9.64 24.02 1.07
CA ASN A 203 9.11 23.47 -0.15
C ASN A 203 9.26 21.96 -0.11
N TRP A 204 8.25 21.30 -0.68
CA TRP A 204 8.43 19.93 -1.09
C TRP A 204 9.63 19.84 -2.05
N PRO A 205 10.47 18.80 -1.97
CA PRO A 205 11.59 18.59 -2.87
C PRO A 205 11.26 18.92 -4.33
N LYS A 206 11.96 19.90 -4.89
CA LYS A 206 12.01 20.19 -6.32
C LYS A 206 13.32 19.67 -6.89
N ALA A 207 13.31 19.31 -8.17
CA ALA A 207 14.51 18.86 -8.86
C ALA A 207 15.63 19.93 -8.77
N GLY A 208 16.78 19.55 -8.21
CA GLY A 208 17.95 20.43 -8.08
C GLY A 208 18.01 21.25 -6.79
N GLU A 209 16.97 21.21 -5.94
CA GLU A 209 17.00 21.81 -4.61
C GLU A 209 17.19 20.74 -3.53
N THR A 210 17.84 21.11 -2.42
CA THR A 210 17.95 20.20 -1.28
C THR A 210 16.58 20.10 -0.61
N PRO A 211 15.97 18.92 -0.51
CA PRO A 211 14.67 18.74 0.13
C PRO A 211 14.72 19.23 1.58
N ARG A 212 13.84 20.15 1.96
CA ARG A 212 13.79 20.64 3.33
C ARG A 212 12.37 21.03 3.70
N VAL A 213 11.87 20.39 4.75
CA VAL A 213 10.63 20.77 5.44
C VAL A 213 11.00 20.93 6.90
N GLN A 214 11.08 22.17 7.37
CA GLN A 214 11.44 22.44 8.75
C GLN A 214 10.34 21.99 9.71
N ASN A 215 10.76 21.61 10.92
CA ASN A 215 9.87 21.14 11.97
C ASN A 215 8.96 19.96 11.55
N LEU A 216 9.43 19.11 10.65
CA LEU A 216 8.68 17.93 10.22
C LEU A 216 8.70 16.88 11.33
N LEU A 217 7.53 16.56 11.87
CA LEU A 217 7.34 15.51 12.86
C LEU A 217 7.13 14.17 12.16
N LEU A 218 7.91 13.16 12.55
CA LEU A 218 7.93 11.85 11.92
C LEU A 218 7.75 10.75 12.96
N ARG A 219 7.15 9.64 12.54
CA ARG A 219 7.05 8.41 13.32
C ARG A 219 7.29 7.21 12.39
N PRO A 220 8.08 6.19 12.80
CA PRO A 220 8.23 4.97 12.04
C PRO A 220 6.91 4.17 12.01
N ILE A 221 6.59 3.59 10.86
CA ILE A 221 5.44 2.69 10.70
C ILE A 221 5.97 1.26 10.85
N GLN A 222 5.42 0.49 11.80
CA GLN A 222 5.86 -0.88 12.10
C GLN A 222 5.08 -1.96 11.34
N SER A 223 3.92 -1.60 10.77
CA SER A 223 3.01 -2.53 10.11
C SER A 223 2.98 -2.31 8.59
N GLU A 224 2.87 -3.40 7.83
CA GLU A 224 2.75 -3.34 6.36
C GLU A 224 1.41 -2.75 5.91
N CYS A 225 0.36 -2.94 6.71
CA CYS A 225 -0.97 -2.35 6.52
C CYS A 225 -1.24 -1.39 7.68
N PHE A 226 -1.62 -0.15 7.37
CA PHE A 226 -1.92 0.86 8.37
C PHE A 226 -3.02 1.81 7.88
N ARG A 227 -3.64 2.49 8.85
CA ARG A 227 -4.52 3.64 8.60
C ARG A 227 -4.00 4.80 9.42
N THR A 228 -3.89 5.97 8.80
CA THR A 228 -3.50 7.21 9.46
C THR A 228 -4.58 8.25 9.26
N GLU A 229 -4.87 9.00 10.32
CA GLU A 229 -5.81 10.10 10.31
C GLU A 229 -5.17 11.26 11.06
N VAL A 230 -5.32 12.47 10.52
CA VAL A 230 -4.85 13.70 11.17
C VAL A 230 -6.01 14.68 11.22
N HIS A 231 -6.19 15.33 12.36
CA HIS A 231 -7.21 16.37 12.53
C HIS A 231 -6.51 17.72 12.62
N PHE A 232 -6.75 18.57 11.63
CA PHE A 232 -6.29 19.95 11.67
C PHE A 232 -7.30 20.78 12.43
N ASN A 233 -6.83 21.50 13.44
CA ASN A 233 -7.62 22.54 14.10
C ASN A 233 -7.04 23.88 13.66
N ASN A 234 -7.88 24.75 13.10
CA ASN A 234 -7.52 26.13 12.75
C ASN A 234 -6.44 26.23 11.63
N PHE A 235 -6.60 25.47 10.54
CA PHE A 235 -5.77 25.62 9.35
C PHE A 235 -6.63 25.87 8.10
N VAL A 236 -6.58 27.12 7.62
CA VAL A 236 -7.20 27.54 6.36
C VAL A 236 -6.09 28.16 5.52
N PRO A 237 -5.62 27.49 4.45
CA PRO A 237 -4.52 28.02 3.67
C PRO A 237 -4.99 29.27 2.92
N GLY A 238 -4.29 30.38 3.11
CA GLY A 238 -4.71 31.71 2.63
C GLY A 238 -3.70 32.39 1.70
N GLY A 239 -2.58 31.73 1.42
CA GLY A 239 -1.51 32.28 0.60
C GLY A 239 -0.88 31.23 -0.29
N ASN A 240 -0.21 31.71 -1.35
CA ASN A 240 0.43 30.86 -2.35
C ASN A 240 1.35 29.85 -1.67
N TRP A 241 1.24 28.58 -2.09
CA TRP A 241 2.08 27.48 -1.63
C TRP A 241 1.94 27.13 -0.14
N GLN A 242 0.92 27.64 0.56
CA GLN A 242 0.58 27.16 1.89
C GLN A 242 -0.10 25.81 1.80
N GLN A 243 0.40 24.85 2.57
CA GLN A 243 -0.09 23.50 2.63
C GLN A 243 0.20 22.88 4.00
N ALA A 244 -0.69 22.00 4.45
CA ALA A 244 -0.49 21.14 5.61
C ALA A 244 -1.08 19.77 5.31
N GLY A 245 -0.45 18.70 5.82
CA GLY A 245 -0.82 17.36 5.40
C GLY A 245 -0.03 16.25 6.05
N ILE A 246 -0.22 15.05 5.53
CA ILE A 246 0.50 13.83 5.91
C ILE A 246 1.51 13.49 4.81
N LEU A 247 2.66 13.00 5.24
CA LEU A 247 3.71 12.48 4.38
C LEU A 247 3.93 11.00 4.67
N LEU A 248 3.92 10.19 3.62
CA LEU A 248 4.38 8.81 3.64
C LEU A 248 5.74 8.77 2.94
N LEU A 249 6.78 8.34 3.65
CA LEU A 249 8.16 8.42 3.20
C LEU A 249 8.83 7.04 3.30
N GLU A 250 9.53 6.62 2.24
CA GLU A 250 10.40 5.43 2.30
C GLU A 250 11.70 5.69 3.07
N ASP A 251 12.15 6.95 3.15
CA ASP A 251 13.29 7.36 3.95
C ASP A 251 13.08 8.75 4.55
N THR A 252 13.88 9.07 5.57
CA THR A 252 13.84 10.40 6.19
C THR A 252 14.65 11.42 5.41
N LEU A 253 15.38 11.09 4.34
CA LEU A 253 16.24 12.03 3.62
C LEU A 253 15.58 12.61 2.36
N PHE A 254 14.34 12.23 2.07
CA PHE A 254 13.62 12.50 0.83
C PHE A 254 14.38 12.02 -0.42
N THR A 255 15.15 10.93 -0.29
CA THR A 255 15.92 10.38 -1.42
C THR A 255 15.19 9.28 -2.16
N ARG A 256 14.19 8.67 -1.53
CA ARG A 256 13.37 7.57 -2.04
C ARG A 256 11.93 7.99 -2.32
N LYS A 257 11.07 7.02 -2.64
CA LYS A 257 9.68 7.31 -2.98
C LYS A 257 8.95 7.94 -1.80
N SER A 258 8.01 8.81 -2.12
CA SER A 258 7.18 9.45 -1.11
C SER A 258 5.83 9.85 -1.68
N ILE A 259 4.83 9.89 -0.81
CA ILE A 259 3.49 10.37 -1.10
C ILE A 259 3.17 11.47 -0.10
N ARG A 260 2.59 12.56 -0.60
CA ARG A 260 2.06 13.64 0.20
C ARG A 260 0.57 13.75 -0.06
N LEU A 261 -0.21 13.84 1.01
CA LEU A 261 -1.63 14.20 0.98
C LEU A 261 -1.80 15.48 1.81
N SER A 262 -2.27 16.56 1.20
CA SER A 262 -2.32 17.87 1.85
C SER A 262 -3.59 18.65 1.53
N LEU A 263 -4.04 19.43 2.51
CA LEU A 263 -4.91 20.58 2.31
C LEU A 263 -4.03 21.75 1.85
N ALA A 264 -4.28 22.28 0.66
CA ALA A 264 -3.41 23.26 0.02
C ALA A 264 -4.18 24.42 -0.59
N TYR A 265 -3.51 25.57 -0.72
CA TYR A 265 -3.96 26.71 -1.50
C TYR A 265 -3.25 26.74 -2.86
N ASN A 266 -4.02 26.77 -3.93
CA ASN A 266 -3.52 26.86 -5.30
C ASN A 266 -4.05 28.13 -5.98
N ASN A 267 -3.15 28.92 -6.56
CA ASN A 267 -3.53 30.02 -7.45
C ASN A 267 -2.64 30.08 -8.70
N PHE A 268 -1.98 28.98 -9.03
CA PHE A 268 -1.09 28.88 -10.18
C PHE A 268 -1.71 27.96 -11.23
N PHE A 269 -2.16 28.56 -12.34
CA PHE A 269 -2.84 27.87 -13.44
C PHE A 269 -2.10 28.03 -14.77
N GLY A 270 -0.76 28.05 -14.74
CA GLY A 270 0.06 28.13 -15.96
C GLY A 270 -0.19 29.39 -16.80
N GLY A 271 -0.55 30.51 -16.16
CA GLY A 271 -0.87 31.77 -16.83
C GLY A 271 -2.35 31.98 -17.16
N LEU A 272 -3.21 30.97 -16.96
CA LEU A 272 -4.66 31.14 -17.03
C LEU A 272 -5.16 31.95 -15.83
N LYS A 273 -6.06 32.90 -16.07
CA LYS A 273 -6.75 33.63 -15.00
C LYS A 273 -7.88 32.75 -14.47
N GLN A 274 -7.67 32.13 -13.31
CA GLN A 274 -8.70 31.42 -12.56
C GLN A 274 -8.72 31.92 -11.11
N PRO A 275 -9.88 31.83 -10.41
CA PRO A 275 -9.94 32.03 -8.97
C PRO A 275 -8.95 31.12 -8.26
N ALA A 276 -8.42 31.55 -7.12
CA ALA A 276 -7.63 30.66 -6.29
C ALA A 276 -8.50 29.54 -5.72
N GLU A 277 -7.89 28.47 -5.25
CA GLU A 277 -8.60 27.27 -4.81
C GLU A 277 -8.00 26.75 -3.51
N ILE A 278 -8.87 26.27 -2.63
CA ILE A 278 -8.49 25.42 -1.51
C ILE A 278 -8.88 23.99 -1.89
N LEU A 279 -7.92 23.08 -1.84
CA LEU A 279 -8.07 21.74 -2.38
C LEU A 279 -7.38 20.69 -1.51
N ILE A 280 -7.84 19.44 -1.63
CA ILE A 280 -7.09 18.27 -1.20
C ILE A 280 -6.24 17.82 -2.39
N GLN A 281 -4.92 17.84 -2.21
CA GLN A 281 -3.93 17.44 -3.19
C GLN A 281 -3.24 16.16 -2.74
N ALA A 282 -3.05 15.20 -3.64
CA ALA A 282 -2.08 14.15 -3.44
C ALA A 282 -1.04 14.12 -4.55
N THR A 283 0.23 14.11 -4.15
CA THR A 283 1.39 14.12 -5.05
C THR A 283 2.36 13.02 -4.67
N ALA A 284 2.82 12.26 -5.65
CA ALA A 284 3.86 11.26 -5.51
C ALA A 284 5.21 11.81 -6.03
N SER A 285 6.29 11.38 -5.39
CA SER A 285 7.66 11.51 -5.88
C SER A 285 8.27 10.12 -5.95
N TYR A 286 8.95 9.80 -7.05
CA TYR A 286 9.61 8.51 -7.24
C TYR A 286 11.07 8.50 -6.75
N GLY A 287 11.48 9.53 -6.00
CA GLY A 287 12.81 9.63 -5.38
C GLY A 287 13.85 10.35 -6.24
N LYS A 288 15.12 10.18 -5.87
CA LYS A 288 16.24 10.92 -6.47
C LYS A 288 16.36 10.65 -7.97
N GLY A 289 16.30 11.72 -8.76
CA GLY A 289 16.45 11.68 -10.21
C GLY A 289 15.12 11.83 -10.97
N ASP A 290 14.00 11.61 -10.29
CA ASP A 290 12.70 12.00 -10.80
C ASP A 290 12.56 13.52 -10.72
N ARG A 291 12.22 14.14 -11.86
CA ARG A 291 12.17 15.59 -12.01
C ARG A 291 10.77 16.16 -11.79
N ASN A 292 9.75 15.32 -11.90
CA ASN A 292 8.36 15.76 -11.92
C ASN A 292 7.60 15.07 -10.81
N LEU A 293 6.92 15.86 -9.98
CA LEU A 293 5.94 15.32 -9.06
C LEU A 293 4.72 14.88 -9.86
N GLU A 294 4.22 13.68 -9.57
CA GLU A 294 2.98 13.19 -10.15
C GLU A 294 1.82 13.54 -9.21
N GLU A 295 0.98 14.46 -9.63
CA GLU A 295 -0.30 14.69 -8.96
C GLU A 295 -1.29 13.61 -9.38
N PHE A 296 -1.88 12.91 -8.41
CA PHE A 296 -2.85 11.84 -8.65
C PHE A 296 -4.17 12.05 -7.91
N ILE A 297 -4.28 13.06 -7.04
CA ILE A 297 -5.54 13.55 -6.47
C ILE A 297 -5.55 15.08 -6.55
N HIS A 298 -6.64 15.61 -7.10
CA HIS A 298 -6.94 17.03 -7.17
C HIS A 298 -8.42 17.26 -6.86
N GLN A 299 -8.75 17.36 -5.58
CA GLN A 299 -10.13 17.50 -5.13
C GLN A 299 -10.36 18.93 -4.63
N HIS A 300 -11.08 19.73 -5.41
CA HIS A 300 -11.45 21.09 -5.00
C HIS A 300 -12.41 21.05 -3.81
N LEU A 301 -12.16 21.89 -2.80
CA LEU A 301 -13.07 22.13 -1.68
C LEU A 301 -13.76 23.48 -1.82
N PHE A 302 -12.97 24.53 -2.09
CA PHE A 302 -13.48 25.90 -2.24
C PHE A 302 -12.79 26.62 -3.39
N ARG A 303 -13.55 27.49 -4.08
CA ARG A 303 -13.02 28.48 -5.02
C ARG A 303 -13.04 29.84 -4.35
N ILE A 304 -11.91 30.51 -4.36
CA ILE A 304 -11.66 31.80 -3.70
C ILE A 304 -11.57 32.87 -4.79
N GLY A 305 -12.73 33.37 -5.22
CA GLY A 305 -12.82 34.47 -6.17
C GLY A 305 -12.89 35.84 -5.50
N ASN A 306 -13.32 35.89 -4.24
CA ASN A 306 -13.50 37.13 -3.48
C ASN A 306 -13.39 36.90 -1.96
N VAL A 307 -13.48 37.99 -1.17
CA VAL A 307 -13.37 37.98 0.29
C VAL A 307 -14.49 37.18 0.98
N ASN A 308 -15.70 37.15 0.41
CA ASN A 308 -16.79 36.35 0.97
C ASN A 308 -16.52 34.86 0.81
N ASP A 309 -15.94 34.42 -0.31
CA ASP A 309 -15.55 33.02 -0.53
C ASP A 309 -14.49 32.59 0.49
N GLN A 310 -13.49 33.45 0.74
CA GLN A 310 -12.48 33.22 1.77
C GLN A 310 -13.11 33.08 3.16
N ARG A 311 -14.07 33.95 3.50
CA ARG A 311 -14.80 33.86 4.77
C ARG A 311 -15.60 32.57 4.89
N ILE A 312 -16.24 32.11 3.81
CA ILE A 312 -16.96 30.83 3.79
C ILE A 312 -15.99 29.68 4.05
N ALA A 313 -14.82 29.68 3.39
CA ALA A 313 -13.81 28.65 3.64
C ALA A 313 -13.34 28.65 5.09
N VAL A 314 -13.07 29.82 5.68
CA VAL A 314 -12.64 29.95 7.08
C VAL A 314 -13.69 29.46 8.09
N THR A 315 -14.98 29.58 7.77
CA THR A 315 -16.05 29.13 8.67
C THR A 315 -16.29 27.61 8.60
N ASN A 316 -15.93 26.95 7.49
CA ASN A 316 -16.24 25.54 7.24
C ASN A 316 -15.04 24.59 7.39
N LEU A 317 -13.85 25.12 7.65
CA LEU A 317 -12.60 24.38 7.87
C LEU A 317 -12.05 24.71 9.26
#